data_AF-A0A401LYS5-F1
#
_entry.id   AF-A0A401LYS5-F1
#
_cell.length_a   1.000
_cell.length_b   1.000
_cell.length_c   1.000
_cell.angle_alpha   90.00
_cell.angle_beta   90.00
_cell.angle_gamma   90.00
#
_symmetry.space_group_name_H-M   'P 1'
#
loop_
_entity.id
_entity.type
_entity.pdbx_description
1 polymer ?
#
loop_
_entity_poly.entity_id
_entity_poly.type
_entity_poly.pdbx_seq_one_letter_code
_entity_poly.pdbx_strand_id
1 'polypeptide(L)'
;MLHTDKELKLYYSIAEVADMFGVNPSLLRFWEKEFPQISPRTSGRGVRQYRKEDVETIRLIYHLVKEKGMTLPGARQRLKDNKEATIRNYEIVNRLKDIKEELLAIKRELDGRD
;
A
#
# COMPACT_ATOMS: atom_id res chain seq x y z
N MET A 1 -21.13 -5.34 -9.61
CA MET A 1 -20.26 -5.09 -10.77
C MET A 1 -18.82 -5.17 -10.31
N LEU A 2 -18.10 -6.21 -10.75
CA LEU A 2 -16.66 -6.34 -10.51
C LEU A 2 -15.96 -5.35 -11.44
N HIS A 3 -15.32 -4.32 -10.90
CA HIS A 3 -14.55 -3.34 -11.68
C HIS A 3 -13.23 -3.95 -12.14
N THR A 4 -13.28 -4.72 -13.23
CA THR A 4 -12.13 -5.28 -13.95
C THR A 4 -11.48 -4.22 -14.86
N ASP A 5 -11.08 -3.08 -14.29
CA ASP A 5 -10.40 -2.01 -15.05
C ASP A 5 -9.19 -1.41 -14.34
N LYS A 6 -8.87 -1.87 -13.12
CA LYS A 6 -7.85 -1.22 -12.28
C LYS A 6 -6.40 -1.64 -12.59
N GLU A 7 -6.17 -2.58 -13.51
CA GLU A 7 -4.84 -3.19 -13.72
C GLU A 7 -4.05 -2.69 -14.95
N LEU A 8 -4.58 -1.74 -15.74
CA LEU A 8 -3.90 -1.27 -16.97
C LEU A 8 -3.01 -0.03 -16.78
N LYS A 9 -3.06 0.62 -15.60
CA LYS A 9 -2.31 1.85 -15.39
C LYS A 9 -0.84 1.57 -15.07
N LEU A 10 0.03 1.88 -16.04
CA LEU A 10 1.48 1.69 -15.93
C LEU A 10 2.16 2.62 -14.91
N TYR A 11 1.62 3.83 -14.73
CA TYR A 11 2.20 4.84 -13.86
C TYR A 11 1.12 5.64 -13.12
N TYR A 12 1.35 5.89 -11.84
CA TYR A 12 0.54 6.73 -10.98
C TYR A 12 1.29 8.03 -10.68
N SER A 13 0.60 9.16 -10.70
CA SER A 13 1.18 10.44 -10.28
C SER A 13 1.31 10.51 -8.75
N ILE A 14 2.18 11.39 -8.24
CA ILE A 14 2.29 11.60 -6.79
C ILE A 14 0.99 12.03 -6.12
N ALA A 15 0.12 12.76 -6.83
CA ALA A 15 -1.18 13.17 -6.30
C ALA A 15 -2.07 11.94 -6.10
N GLU A 16 -2.17 11.07 -7.12
CA GLU A 16 -2.98 9.85 -7.04
C GLU A 16 -2.47 8.90 -5.95
N VAL A 17 -1.16 8.73 -5.84
CA VAL A 17 -0.58 7.88 -4.77
C VAL A 17 -0.85 8.51 -3.40
N ALA A 18 -0.75 9.83 -3.26
CA ALA A 18 -1.08 10.52 -2.02
C ALA A 18 -2.54 10.29 -1.61
N ASP A 19 -3.47 10.40 -2.56
CA ASP A 19 -4.90 10.16 -2.35
C ASP A 19 -5.20 8.70 -1.97
N MET A 20 -4.52 7.72 -2.58
CA MET A 20 -4.67 6.30 -2.25
C MET A 20 -4.38 5.99 -0.77
N PHE A 21 -3.49 6.74 -0.14
CA PHE A 21 -3.09 6.53 1.25
C PHE A 21 -3.63 7.62 2.20
N GLY A 22 -4.38 8.61 1.68
CA GLY A 22 -4.87 9.74 2.48
C GLY A 22 -3.74 10.56 3.13
N VAL A 23 -2.60 10.70 2.44
CA VAL A 23 -1.42 11.43 2.93
C VAL A 23 -1.13 12.63 2.03
N ASN A 24 -0.25 13.53 2.47
CA ASN A 24 0.21 14.61 1.61
C ASN A 24 1.36 14.15 0.67
N PRO A 25 1.46 14.72 -0.54
CA PRO A 25 2.58 14.45 -1.44
C PRO A 25 3.97 14.68 -0.82
N SER A 26 4.09 15.59 0.14
CA SER A 26 5.36 15.85 0.83
C SER A 26 5.83 14.66 1.67
N LEU A 27 4.93 13.87 2.26
CA LEU A 27 5.30 12.65 2.98
C LEU A 27 5.85 11.59 2.00
N LEU A 28 5.23 11.43 0.83
CA LEU A 28 5.75 10.50 -0.19
C LEU A 28 7.15 10.91 -0.67
N ARG A 29 7.38 12.20 -0.92
CA ARG A 29 8.71 12.73 -1.26
C ARG A 29 9.74 12.49 -0.16
N PHE A 30 9.31 12.51 1.10
CA PHE A 30 10.18 12.19 2.21
C PHE A 30 10.48 10.70 2.26
N TRP A 31 9.48 9.84 2.08
CA TRP A 31 9.67 8.39 2.01
C TRP A 31 10.56 7.94 0.83
N GLU A 32 10.51 8.60 -0.32
CA GLU A 32 11.49 8.36 -1.42
C GLU A 32 12.94 8.50 -0.96
N LYS A 33 13.23 9.47 -0.08
CA LYS A 33 14.58 9.67 0.47
C LYS A 33 14.93 8.62 1.53
N GLU A 34 13.96 8.23 2.33
CA GLU A 34 14.14 7.27 3.42
C GLU A 34 14.20 5.81 2.92
N PHE A 35 13.57 5.52 1.79
CA PHE A 35 13.42 4.17 1.26
C PHE A 35 13.84 4.14 -0.22
N PRO A 36 15.13 3.90 -0.52
CA PRO A 36 15.66 3.92 -1.89
C PRO A 36 14.97 2.95 -2.86
N GLN A 37 14.27 1.95 -2.33
CA GLN A 37 13.44 1.04 -3.12
C GLN A 37 12.21 1.72 -3.76
N ILE A 38 11.78 2.88 -3.26
CA ILE A 38 10.76 3.73 -3.89
C ILE A 38 11.50 4.63 -4.88
N SER A 39 11.39 4.33 -6.18
CA SER A 39 12.20 4.99 -7.21
C SER A 39 11.36 5.47 -8.39
N PRO A 40 10.43 6.43 -8.15
CA PRO A 40 9.55 6.92 -9.20
C PRO A 40 10.36 7.63 -10.29
N ARG A 41 9.92 7.46 -11.53
CA ARG A 41 10.49 8.21 -12.66
C ARG A 41 9.96 9.63 -12.64
N THR A 42 10.76 10.59 -13.07
CA THR A 42 10.28 11.96 -13.30
C THR A 42 9.95 12.11 -14.77
N SER A 43 8.71 12.51 -15.09
CA SER A 43 8.29 12.77 -16.47
C SER A 43 8.95 14.04 -17.01
N GLY A 44 8.88 14.26 -18.33
CA GLY A 44 9.40 15.48 -18.97
C GLY A 44 8.78 16.79 -18.46
N ARG A 45 7.65 16.74 -17.73
CA ARG A 45 7.00 17.89 -17.08
C ARG A 45 7.32 18.01 -15.59
N GLY A 46 8.27 17.24 -15.07
CA GLY A 46 8.67 17.26 -13.65
C GLY A 46 7.72 16.52 -12.70
N VAL A 47 6.77 15.74 -13.22
CA VAL A 47 5.82 14.98 -12.40
C VAL A 47 6.39 13.59 -12.09
N ARG A 48 6.36 13.21 -10.81
CA ARG A 48 6.74 11.85 -10.37
C ARG A 48 5.72 10.81 -10.82
N GLN A 49 6.22 9.71 -11.35
CA GLN A 49 5.48 8.58 -11.90
C GLN A 49 5.91 7.31 -11.17
N TYR A 50 5.03 6.80 -10.32
CA TYR A 50 5.20 5.58 -9.55
C TYR A 50 4.66 4.40 -10.33
N ARG A 51 5.42 3.30 -10.36
CA ARG A 51 4.93 2.02 -10.90
C ARG A 51 4.12 1.28 -9.84
N LYS A 52 3.49 0.19 -10.24
CA LYS A 52 2.74 -0.69 -9.32
C LYS A 52 3.64 -1.15 -8.16
N GLU A 53 4.89 -1.50 -8.44
CA GLU A 53 5.84 -1.99 -7.43
C GLU A 53 6.23 -0.90 -6.41
N ASP A 54 6.32 0.37 -6.86
CA ASP A 54 6.57 1.50 -5.97
C ASP A 54 5.36 1.70 -5.03
N VAL A 55 4.13 1.61 -5.57
CA VAL A 55 2.89 1.76 -4.79
C VAL A 55 2.75 0.64 -3.76
N GLU A 56 3.06 -0.61 -4.11
CA GLU A 56 3.03 -1.73 -3.16
C GLU A 56 4.11 -1.61 -2.09
N THR A 57 5.28 -1.07 -2.43
CA THR A 57 6.32 -0.76 -1.46
C THR A 57 5.86 0.33 -0.48
N ILE A 58 5.23 1.39 -0.99
CA ILE A 58 4.63 2.47 -0.17
C ILE A 58 3.54 1.91 0.74
N ARG A 59 2.69 1.02 0.24
CA ARG A 59 1.64 0.35 1.02
C ARG A 59 2.23 -0.41 2.21
N LEU A 60 3.30 -1.16 1.98
CA LEU A 60 3.97 -1.88 3.05
C LEU A 60 4.59 -0.93 4.08
N ILE A 61 5.27 0.13 3.65
CA ILE A 61 5.85 1.14 4.54
C ILE A 61 4.75 1.82 5.37
N TYR A 62 3.62 2.15 4.75
CA TYR A 62 2.45 2.71 5.42
C TYR A 62 1.95 1.77 6.52
N HIS A 63 1.77 0.48 6.22
CA HIS A 63 1.39 -0.51 7.22
C HIS A 63 2.38 -0.55 8.40
N LEU A 64 3.68 -0.57 8.12
CA LEU A 64 4.70 -0.65 9.17
C LEU A 64 4.72 0.60 10.06
N VAL A 65 4.66 1.79 9.45
CA VAL A 65 4.86 3.06 10.16
C VAL A 65 3.56 3.63 10.73
N LYS A 66 2.48 3.64 9.96
CA LYS A 66 1.20 4.25 10.33
C LYS A 66 0.28 3.30 11.08
N GLU A 67 0.22 2.03 10.69
CA GLU A 67 -0.67 1.06 11.33
C GLU A 67 0.00 0.32 12.49
N LYS A 68 1.28 -0.07 12.34
CA LYS A 68 2.04 -0.74 13.42
C LYS A 68 2.86 0.19 14.30
N GLY A 69 2.96 1.47 13.98
CA GLY A 69 3.66 2.46 14.81
C GLY A 69 5.19 2.32 14.82
N MET A 70 5.80 1.65 13.83
CA MET A 70 7.27 1.58 13.74
C MET A 70 7.87 2.93 13.38
N THR A 71 9.06 3.20 13.90
CA THR A 71 9.89 4.32 13.45
C THR A 71 10.42 4.03 12.05
N LEU A 72 10.76 5.09 11.28
CA LEU A 72 11.30 4.93 9.93
C LEU A 72 12.62 4.13 9.89
N PRO A 73 13.57 4.32 10.82
CA PRO A 73 14.75 3.45 10.89
C PRO A 73 14.38 1.99 11.16
N GLY A 74 13.42 1.73 12.05
CA GLY A 74 12.94 0.38 12.36
C GLY A 74 12.28 -0.30 11.17
N ALA A 75 11.40 0.41 10.46
CA ALA A 75 10.78 -0.08 9.23
C ALA A 75 11.82 -0.35 8.13
N ARG A 76 12.81 0.54 7.97
CA ARG A 76 13.91 0.36 7.03
C ARG A 76 14.72 -0.90 7.34
N GLN A 77 15.11 -1.10 8.59
CA GLN A 77 15.85 -2.28 9.02
C GLN A 77 15.02 -3.56 8.81
N ARG A 78 13.72 -3.52 9.15
CA ARG A 78 12.81 -4.65 8.92
C ARG A 78 12.71 -5.05 7.45
N LEU A 79 12.61 -4.05 6.55
CA LEU A 79 12.55 -4.27 5.11
C LEU A 79 13.90 -4.71 4.52
N LYS A 80 15.02 -4.42 5.18
CA LYS A 80 16.35 -4.90 4.78
C LYS A 80 16.57 -6.36 5.19
N ASP A 81 16.30 -6.69 6.45
CA ASP A 81 16.66 -7.99 7.02
C ASP A 81 15.65 -9.08 6.71
N ASN A 82 14.36 -8.72 6.61
CA ASN A 82 13.26 -9.68 6.56
C ASN A 82 12.22 -9.29 5.51
N LYS A 83 12.65 -8.80 4.34
CA LYS A 83 11.76 -8.27 3.30
C LYS A 83 10.66 -9.27 2.93
N GLU A 84 11.03 -10.48 2.50
CA GLU A 84 10.07 -11.46 2.01
C GLU A 84 9.11 -11.93 3.10
N ALA A 85 9.63 -12.22 4.30
CA ALA A 85 8.79 -12.61 5.42
C ALA A 85 7.82 -11.49 5.81
N THR A 86 8.26 -10.23 5.72
CA THR A 86 7.43 -9.05 5.99
C THR A 86 6.33 -8.90 4.93
N ILE A 87 6.65 -9.10 3.64
CA ILE A 87 5.67 -9.11 2.54
C ILE A 87 4.66 -10.23 2.74
N ARG A 88 5.12 -11.49 2.92
CA ARG A 88 4.24 -12.65 3.11
C ARG A 88 3.30 -12.47 4.31
N ASN A 89 3.82 -12.00 5.45
CA ASN A 89 2.99 -11.76 6.63
C ASN A 89 1.94 -10.66 6.36
N TYR A 90 2.30 -9.62 5.62
CA TYR A 90 1.37 -8.57 5.24
C TYR A 90 0.26 -9.09 4.31
N GLU A 91 0.61 -9.88 3.29
CA GLU A 91 -0.33 -10.52 2.38
C GLU A 91 -1.30 -11.46 3.12
N ILE A 92 -0.78 -12.30 4.03
CA ILE A 92 -1.59 -13.19 4.87
C ILE A 92 -2.59 -12.39 5.70
N VAL A 93 -2.12 -11.32 6.37
CA VAL A 93 -3.00 -10.47 7.20
C VAL A 93 -4.09 -9.82 6.36
N ASN A 94 -3.77 -9.32 5.16
CA ASN A 94 -4.77 -8.74 4.27
C ASN A 94 -5.78 -9.79 3.80
N ARG A 95 -5.31 -10.98 3.40
CA ARG A 95 -6.21 -12.06 2.99
C ARG A 95 -7.16 -12.48 4.10
N LEU A 96 -6.67 -12.56 5.35
CA LEU A 96 -7.49 -12.86 6.52
C LEU A 96 -8.52 -11.76 6.81
N LYS A 97 -8.18 -10.49 6.60
CA LYS A 97 -9.13 -9.37 6.71
C LYS A 97 -10.22 -9.48 5.65
N ASP A 98 -9.87 -9.75 4.40
CA ASP A 98 -10.84 -9.90 3.31
C ASP A 98 -11.81 -11.05 3.59
N ILE A 99 -11.29 -12.23 3.97
CA ILE A 99 -12.11 -13.39 4.35
C ILE A 99 -13.05 -13.05 5.51
N LYS A 100 -12.55 -12.31 6.53
CA LYS A 100 -13.38 -11.88 7.64
C LYS A 100 -14.53 -10.99 7.17
N GLU A 101 -14.28 -10.02 6.30
CA GLU A 101 -15.33 -9.13 5.78
C GLU A 101 -16.35 -9.88 4.93
N GLU A 102 -15.91 -10.82 4.09
CA GLU A 102 -16.80 -11.71 3.34
C GLU A 102 -17.70 -12.53 4.28
N LEU A 103 -17.14 -13.15 5.32
CA LEU A 103 -17.89 -13.93 6.30
C LEU A 103 -18.88 -13.06 7.08
N LEU A 104 -18.51 -11.83 7.43
CA LEU A 104 -19.42 -10.89 8.10
C LEU A 104 -20.57 -10.47 7.19
N ALA A 105 -20.33 -10.30 5.89
CA ALA A 105 -21.39 -10.02 4.93
C ALA A 105 -22.38 -11.19 4.86
N ILE A 106 -21.88 -12.43 4.73
CA ILE A 106 -22.72 -13.63 4.73
C ILE A 106 -23.54 -13.73 6.03
N LYS A 107 -22.92 -13.48 7.18
CA LYS A 107 -23.62 -13.49 8.47
C LYS A 107 -24.79 -12.50 8.49
N ARG A 108 -24.59 -11.26 8.03
CA ARG A 108 -25.66 -10.25 7.98
C ARG A 108 -26.82 -10.66 7.07
N GLU A 109 -26.53 -11.30 5.94
CA GLU A 109 -27.57 -11.81 5.04
C GLU A 109 -28.38 -12.96 5.64
N LEU A 110 -27.76 -13.78 6.49
CA LEU A 110 -28.44 -14.86 7.20
C LEU A 110 -29.27 -14.35 8.38
N ASP A 111 -28.72 -13.42 9.16
CA ASP A 111 -29.38 -12.84 10.34
C ASP A 111 -30.55 -11.91 9.98
N GLY A 112 -30.62 -11.42 8.74
CA GLY A 112 -31.71 -10.55 8.24
C GLY A 112 -32.88 -11.28 7.58
N ARG A 113 -32.94 -12.62 7.69
CA ARG A 113 -33.98 -13.48 7.06
C ARG A 113 -35.11 -13.92 8.01
N ASP A 114 -35.18 -13.36 9.22
CA ASP A 114 -36.28 -13.57 10.17
C ASP A 114 -37.32 -12.43 10.12
#